data_AF-J9DPW5-F1
#
_entry.id   AF-J9DPW5-F1
#
_cell.length_a   1.000
_cell.length_b   1.000
_cell.length_c   1.000
_cell.angle_alpha   90.00
_cell.angle_beta   90.00
_cell.angle_gamma   90.00
#
_symmetry.space_group_name_H-M   'P 1'
#
loop_
_entity.id
_entity.type
_entity.pdbx_description
1 polymer ?
#
loop_
_entity_poly.entity_id
_entity_poly.type
_entity_poly.pdbx_seq_one_letter_code
_entity_poly.pdbx_strand_id
1 'polypeptide(L)'
;MNSSFIELSLRFNKPEDLLEYKVYIENDIPMDIFFLYHDQNSSWIGGLSDETKYRFIYPLINRICATDLLGYLMYVPCNALDVITTEYGNWSEPLHSSKYSWISSPRNMKLVGKVPPEERAESFIQYNR
;
A
#
# COMPACT_ATOMS: atom_id res chain seq x y z
N MET A 1 -30.49 7.78 7.63
CA MET A 1 -29.06 7.95 7.93
C MET A 1 -28.31 6.99 7.03
N ASN A 2 -27.85 7.45 5.87
CA ASN A 2 -27.01 6.66 4.96
C ASN A 2 -25.56 7.12 5.19
N SER A 3 -24.93 6.67 6.27
CA SER A 3 -23.46 6.72 6.35
C SER A 3 -22.96 5.40 5.76
N SER A 4 -22.08 5.50 4.78
CA SER A 4 -21.43 4.34 4.19
C SER A 4 -20.48 3.71 5.20
N PHE A 5 -20.45 2.38 5.30
CA PHE A 5 -19.55 1.64 6.21
C PHE A 5 -18.06 2.00 6.01
N ILE A 6 -17.67 2.33 4.77
CA ILE A 6 -16.33 2.79 4.40
C ILE A 6 -16.45 4.16 3.72
N GLU A 7 -15.71 5.14 4.21
CA GLU A 7 -15.70 6.51 3.70
C GLU A 7 -14.31 6.89 3.18
N LEU A 8 -14.21 7.36 1.94
CA LEU A 8 -12.97 7.83 1.33
C LEU A 8 -12.60 9.21 1.88
N SER A 9 -11.37 9.36 2.38
CA SER A 9 -10.88 10.61 2.96
C SER A 9 -9.79 11.25 2.10
N LEU A 10 -8.80 10.48 1.64
CA LEU A 10 -7.71 10.98 0.79
C LEU A 10 -7.47 10.04 -0.37
N ARG A 11 -7.06 10.62 -1.50
CA ARG A 11 -6.41 9.90 -2.60
C ARG A 11 -5.03 10.48 -2.83
N PHE A 12 -4.06 9.58 -2.86
CA PHE A 12 -2.70 9.85 -3.29
C PHE A 12 -2.44 9.24 -4.67
N ASN A 13 -1.75 10.00 -5.51
CA ASN A 13 -1.46 9.74 -6.91
C ASN A 13 -2.71 9.43 -7.78
N LYS A 14 -2.49 8.76 -8.92
CA LYS A 14 -3.49 8.52 -9.98
C LYS A 14 -3.61 7.01 -10.26
N PRO A 15 -4.76 6.52 -10.78
CA PRO A 15 -4.94 5.10 -11.11
C PRO A 15 -3.83 4.48 -11.97
N GLU A 16 -3.33 5.24 -12.94
CA GLU A 16 -2.25 4.88 -13.85
C GLU A 16 -0.85 4.96 -13.22
N ASP A 17 -0.72 5.54 -12.02
CA ASP A 17 0.56 5.81 -11.37
C ASP A 17 0.42 5.77 -9.84
N LEU A 18 0.65 4.59 -9.24
CA LEU A 18 0.90 4.41 -7.79
C LEU A 18 -0.25 4.88 -6.88
N LEU A 19 -1.48 4.58 -7.26
CA LEU A 19 -2.68 4.95 -6.50
C LEU A 19 -2.67 4.39 -5.07
N GLU A 20 -3.07 5.24 -4.14
CA GLU A 20 -3.32 4.88 -2.74
C GLU A 20 -4.55 5.67 -2.24
N TYR A 21 -5.41 4.99 -1.47
CA TYR A 21 -6.54 5.62 -0.80
C TYR A 21 -6.38 5.54 0.71
N LYS A 22 -6.71 6.63 1.40
CA LYS A 22 -7.00 6.60 2.82
C LYS A 22 -8.50 6.60 3.01
N VAL A 23 -9.02 5.56 3.65
CA VAL A 23 -10.43 5.43 4.00
C VAL A 23 -10.59 5.35 5.51
N TYR A 24 -11.82 5.51 5.98
CA TYR A 24 -12.18 5.28 7.37
C TYR A 24 -13.37 4.33 7.43
N ILE A 25 -13.24 3.32 8.29
CA ILE A 25 -14.30 2.35 8.59
C ILE A 25 -15.06 2.88 9.81
N GLU A 26 -16.39 2.92 9.71
CA GLU A 26 -17.28 3.40 10.78
C GLU A 26 -16.85 4.78 11.34
N ASN A 27 -16.38 5.67 10.47
CA ASN A 27 -15.87 7.03 10.75
C ASN A 27 -14.55 7.14 11.51
N ASP A 28 -14.17 6.13 12.29
CA ASP A 28 -13.09 6.26 13.29
C ASP A 28 -11.82 5.46 12.97
N ILE A 29 -11.93 4.35 12.24
CA ILE A 29 -10.80 3.44 12.03
C ILE A 29 -10.14 3.74 10.69
N PRO A 30 -8.93 4.35 10.65
CA PRO A 30 -8.24 4.62 9.40
C PRO A 30 -7.73 3.33 8.78
N MET A 31 -7.85 3.23 7.46
CA MET A 31 -7.27 2.15 6.66
C MET A 31 -6.72 2.71 5.36
N ASP A 32 -5.50 2.32 5.02
CA ASP A 32 -4.89 2.64 3.74
C ASP A 32 -5.09 1.48 2.76
N ILE A 33 -5.53 1.78 1.54
CA ILE A 33 -5.76 0.83 0.46
C ILE A 33 -4.74 1.12 -0.63
N PHE A 34 -3.87 0.14 -0.86
CA PHE A 34 -2.86 0.17 -1.91
C PHE A 34 -3.31 -0.62 -3.12
N PHE A 35 -2.98 -0.13 -4.32
CA PHE A 35 -3.27 -0.82 -5.56
C PHE A 35 -2.05 -1.64 -6.00
N LEU A 36 -2.28 -2.91 -6.30
CA LEU A 36 -1.26 -3.82 -6.79
C LEU A 36 -1.16 -3.74 -8.30
N TYR A 37 -0.01 -3.29 -8.78
CA TYR A 37 0.37 -3.29 -10.18
C TYR A 37 1.30 -4.46 -10.46
N HIS A 38 1.36 -4.92 -11.70
CA HIS A 38 2.29 -5.96 -12.10
C HIS A 38 2.71 -5.83 -13.56
N ASP A 39 3.89 -6.36 -13.86
CA ASP A 39 4.36 -6.64 -15.21
C ASP A 39 4.56 -8.16 -15.39
N GLN A 40 5.37 -8.57 -16.35
CA GLN A 40 5.63 -9.99 -16.61
C GLN A 40 6.46 -10.68 -15.53
N ASN A 41 7.20 -9.91 -14.72
CA ASN A 41 8.25 -10.44 -13.84
C ASN A 41 8.05 -10.06 -12.37
N SER A 42 7.33 -8.98 -12.09
CA SER A 42 7.25 -8.37 -10.77
C SER A 42 5.87 -7.76 -10.49
N SER A 43 5.61 -7.52 -9.22
CA SER A 43 4.45 -6.76 -8.77
C SER A 43 4.93 -5.60 -7.89
N TRP A 44 4.15 -4.52 -7.80
CA TRP A 44 4.51 -3.41 -6.92
C TRP A 44 3.28 -2.66 -6.42
N ILE A 45 3.43 -2.00 -5.28
CA ILE A 45 2.50 -0.98 -4.79
C ILE A 45 3.19 0.39 -4.77
N GLY A 46 2.35 1.43 -4.74
CA GLY A 46 2.78 2.81 -4.60
C GLY A 46 3.05 3.22 -3.16
N GLY A 47 3.85 4.27 -3.00
CA GLY A 47 3.90 5.09 -1.80
C GLY A 47 4.28 6.52 -2.15
N LEU A 48 3.79 7.47 -1.36
CA LEU A 48 4.09 8.88 -1.51
C LEU A 48 4.56 9.47 -0.18
N SER A 49 5.71 10.15 -0.19
CA SER A 49 6.16 10.99 0.93
C SER A 49 6.37 12.40 0.42
N ASP A 50 5.53 13.32 0.87
CA ASP A 50 5.43 14.68 0.33
C ASP A 50 5.22 14.65 -1.18
N GLU A 51 6.26 14.98 -1.95
CA GLU A 51 6.26 14.97 -3.40
C GLU A 51 7.03 13.77 -3.97
N THR A 52 7.67 12.95 -3.14
CA THR A 52 8.55 11.87 -3.58
C THR A 52 7.78 10.56 -3.70
N LYS A 53 7.85 9.94 -4.88
CA LYS A 53 7.17 8.69 -5.22
C LYS A 53 8.09 7.49 -4.99
N TYR A 54 7.52 6.44 -4.41
CA TYR A 54 8.19 5.18 -4.14
C TYR A 54 7.42 4.00 -4.74
N ARG A 55 8.15 2.96 -5.16
CA ARG A 55 7.61 1.63 -5.43
C ARG A 55 8.14 0.65 -4.41
N PHE A 56 7.26 -0.17 -3.86
CA PHE A 56 7.63 -1.37 -3.10
C PHE A 56 7.49 -2.54 -4.05
N ILE A 57 8.61 -3.13 -4.46
CA ILE A 57 8.65 -4.15 -5.52
C ILE A 57 8.62 -5.54 -4.88
N TYR A 58 7.80 -6.43 -5.40
CA TYR A 58 7.63 -7.80 -4.94
C TYR A 58 7.89 -8.77 -6.10
N PRO A 59 8.18 -10.05 -5.79
CA PRO A 59 8.04 -11.13 -6.76
C PRO A 59 6.64 -11.11 -7.38
N LEU A 60 6.50 -11.62 -8.60
CA LEU A 60 5.21 -11.63 -9.28
C LEU A 60 4.10 -12.28 -8.42
N ILE A 61 3.04 -11.54 -8.13
CA ILE A 61 1.83 -11.99 -7.44
C ILE A 61 0.75 -12.19 -8.50
N ASN A 62 0.71 -13.38 -9.11
CA ASN A 62 -0.26 -13.74 -10.15
C ASN A 62 -1.32 -14.74 -9.69
N ARG A 63 -1.25 -15.19 -8.43
CA ARG A 63 -2.18 -16.14 -7.83
C ARG A 63 -2.56 -15.70 -6.42
N ILE A 64 -3.86 -15.76 -6.16
CA ILE A 64 -4.45 -15.54 -4.84
C ILE A 64 -4.82 -16.88 -4.20
N CYS A 65 -4.53 -16.99 -2.92
CA CYS A 65 -4.87 -18.10 -2.05
C CYS A 65 -5.76 -17.57 -0.91
N ALA A 66 -6.46 -18.45 -0.21
CA ALA A 66 -7.25 -18.08 0.95
C ALA A 66 -6.52 -18.44 2.25
N THR A 67 -6.66 -17.61 3.27
CA THR A 67 -6.15 -17.86 4.62
C THR A 67 -7.15 -17.39 5.66
N ASP A 68 -6.98 -17.84 6.89
CA ASP A 68 -7.66 -17.25 8.05
C ASP A 68 -6.90 -16.03 8.57
N LEU A 69 -7.64 -14.96 8.87
CA LEU A 69 -7.16 -13.82 9.65
C LEU A 69 -8.22 -13.50 10.71
N LEU A 70 -7.95 -13.85 11.97
CA LEU A 70 -8.85 -13.61 13.10
C LEU A 70 -10.24 -14.25 12.91
N GLY A 71 -10.32 -15.43 12.30
CA GLY A 71 -11.60 -16.11 12.03
C GLY A 71 -12.30 -15.68 10.73
N TYR A 72 -11.71 -14.75 9.98
CA TYR A 72 -12.22 -14.31 8.67
C TYR A 72 -11.38 -14.88 7.54
N LEU A 73 -12.07 -15.36 6.49
CA LEU A 73 -11.41 -15.82 5.28
C LEU A 73 -10.92 -14.62 4.46
N MET A 74 -9.60 -14.48 4.31
CA MET A 74 -8.95 -13.41 3.57
C MET A 74 -8.21 -13.95 2.35
N TYR A 75 -8.19 -13.16 1.27
CA TYR A 75 -7.36 -13.46 0.11
C TYR A 75 -5.95 -12.90 0.30
N VAL A 76 -4.95 -13.74 0.05
CA VAL A 76 -3.53 -13.42 0.18
C VAL A 76 -2.75 -13.92 -1.03
N PRO A 77 -1.55 -13.39 -1.31
CA PRO A 77 -0.64 -13.97 -2.29
C PRO A 77 -0.37 -15.45 -1.99
N CYS A 78 -0.44 -16.33 -2.98
CA CYS A 78 -0.05 -17.73 -2.77
C CYS A 78 1.44 -17.89 -2.42
N ASN A 79 2.28 -16.94 -2.83
CA ASN A 79 3.70 -16.83 -2.50
C ASN A 79 3.94 -15.84 -1.33
N ALA A 80 3.06 -15.82 -0.33
CA ALA A 80 3.11 -14.87 0.79
C ALA A 80 4.48 -14.79 1.49
N LEU A 81 5.15 -15.92 1.67
CA LEU A 81 6.48 -15.95 2.30
C LEU A 81 7.53 -15.19 1.49
N ASP A 82 7.50 -15.29 0.15
CA ASP A 82 8.43 -14.58 -0.72
C ASP A 82 8.16 -13.07 -0.68
N VAL A 83 6.88 -12.67 -0.66
CA VAL A 83 6.44 -11.28 -0.52
C VAL A 83 6.95 -10.68 0.80
N ILE A 84 6.69 -11.36 1.92
CA ILE A 84 7.10 -10.94 3.26
C ILE A 84 8.62 -10.86 3.37
N THR A 85 9.34 -11.89 2.90
CA THR A 85 10.81 -11.95 2.98
C THR A 85 11.46 -10.89 2.09
N THR A 86 10.84 -10.53 0.97
CA THR A 86 11.35 -9.47 0.08
C THR A 86 11.35 -8.10 0.77
N GLU A 87 10.31 -7.80 1.55
CA GLU A 87 10.20 -6.52 2.27
C GLU A 87 11.01 -6.51 3.57
N TYR A 88 10.81 -7.52 4.41
CA TYR A 88 11.33 -7.55 5.79
C TYR A 88 12.66 -8.30 5.94
N GLY A 89 13.02 -9.16 4.97
CA GLY A 89 14.19 -10.03 5.07
C GLY A 89 13.98 -11.14 6.09
N ASN A 90 14.71 -11.09 7.21
CA ASN A 90 14.57 -12.06 8.31
C ASN A 90 13.29 -11.77 9.12
N TRP A 91 12.14 -11.95 8.46
CA TRP A 91 10.83 -11.50 8.91
C TRP A 91 10.37 -12.13 10.23
N SER A 92 10.91 -13.29 10.59
CA SER A 92 10.58 -13.99 11.82
C SER A 92 11.21 -13.37 13.07
N GLU A 93 12.19 -12.47 12.91
CA GLU A 93 12.76 -11.72 14.02
C GLU A 93 11.93 -10.46 14.28
N PRO A 94 11.32 -10.32 15.47
CA PRO A 94 10.47 -9.19 15.76
C PRO A 94 11.29 -7.90 15.87
N LEU A 95 10.90 -6.89 15.09
CA LEU A 95 11.38 -5.52 15.24
C LEU A 95 10.35 -4.72 16.03
N HIS A 96 10.80 -4.06 17.11
CA HIS A 96 9.93 -3.18 17.87
C HIS A 96 9.41 -2.04 16.96
N SER A 97 8.11 -1.75 16.99
CA SER A 97 7.47 -0.81 16.05
C SER A 97 8.08 0.60 16.08
N SER A 98 8.55 1.07 17.24
CA SER A 98 9.27 2.36 17.34
C SER A 98 10.60 2.43 16.57
N LYS A 99 11.14 1.28 16.15
CA LYS A 99 12.36 1.18 15.33
C LYS A 99 12.05 0.98 13.85
N TYR A 100 10.80 0.71 13.49
CA TYR A 100 10.40 0.51 12.11
C TYR A 100 10.03 1.85 11.48
N SER A 101 10.64 2.14 10.32
CA SER A 101 10.36 3.32 9.52
C SER A 101 9.97 2.86 8.13
N TRP A 102 8.72 3.07 7.74
CA TRP A 102 8.19 2.61 6.45
C TRP A 102 8.97 3.15 5.24
N ILE A 103 9.63 4.30 5.37
CA ILE A 103 10.41 4.95 4.30
C ILE A 103 11.87 4.52 4.26
N SER A 104 12.35 3.70 5.21
CA SER A 104 13.77 3.31 5.25
C SER A 104 14.05 1.87 5.66
N SER A 105 13.11 1.23 6.35
CA SER A 105 13.24 -0.17 6.81
C SER A 105 12.92 -1.20 5.72
N PRO A 106 11.90 -1.01 4.85
CA PRO A 106 11.64 -1.93 3.74
C PRO A 106 12.84 -2.09 2.80
N ARG A 107 13.23 -3.34 2.55
CA ARG A 107 14.37 -3.67 1.67
C ARG A 107 14.05 -3.56 0.19
N ASN A 108 12.77 -3.57 -0.14
CA ASN A 108 12.25 -3.64 -1.50
C ASN A 108 11.75 -2.29 -2.04
N MET A 109 11.98 -1.21 -1.31
CA MET A 109 11.56 0.13 -1.70
C MET A 109 12.53 0.73 -2.73
N LYS A 110 11.98 1.39 -3.76
CA LYS A 110 12.71 2.16 -4.77
C LYS A 110 12.11 3.54 -4.91
N LEU A 111 12.94 4.57 -4.90
CA LEU A 111 12.55 5.91 -5.33
C LEU A 111 12.34 5.88 -6.84
N VAL A 112 11.18 6.33 -7.31
CA VAL A 112 10.81 6.27 -8.74
C VAL A 112 10.47 7.62 -9.35
N GLY A 113 10.50 8.70 -8.56
CA GLY A 113 10.37 10.05 -9.09
C GLY A 113 9.80 11.01 -8.07
N LYS A 114 9.36 12.17 -8.57
CA LYS A 114 8.61 13.16 -7.82
C LYS A 114 7.33 13.53 -8.56
N VAL A 115 6.30 13.94 -7.83
CA VAL A 115 5.10 14.54 -8.38
C VAL A 115 5.48 15.90 -8.99
N PRO A 116 5.29 16.11 -10.31
CA PRO A 116 5.52 17.41 -10.93
C PRO A 116 4.63 18.49 -10.29
N PRO A 117 5.11 19.74 -10.11
CA PRO A 117 4.32 20.82 -9.51
C PRO A 117 2.93 21.00 -10.12
N GLU A 118 2.83 20.91 -11.44
CA GLU A 118 1.60 21.03 -12.22
C GLU A 118 0.60 19.89 -11.97
N GLU A 119 1.05 18.72 -11.49
CA GLU A 119 0.21 17.56 -11.22
C GLU A 119 -0.15 17.39 -9.74
N ARG A 120 0.37 18.24 -8.85
CA ARG A 120 0.17 18.07 -7.39
C ARG A 120 -1.30 18.10 -6.98
N ALA A 121 -2.08 19.02 -7.53
CA ALA A 121 -3.50 19.16 -7.19
C ALA A 121 -4.32 17.93 -7.62
N GLU A 122 -3.91 17.25 -8.68
CA GLU A 122 -4.57 16.02 -9.13
C GLU A 122 -4.03 14.77 -8.42
N SER A 123 -2.77 14.80 -7.97
CA SER A 123 -2.12 13.70 -7.27
C SER A 123 -2.46 13.65 -5.78
N PHE A 124 -3.00 14.72 -5.21
CA PHE A 124 -3.46 14.74 -3.83
C PHE A 124 -4.87 15.31 -3.78
N ILE A 125 -5.86 14.43 -3.60
CA ILE A 125 -7.26 14.82 -3.48
C ILE A 125 -7.73 14.53 -2.06
N GLN A 126 -8.22 15.57 -1.40
CA GLN A 126 -8.94 15.46 -0.14
C GLN A 126 -10.44 15.46 -0.41
N TYR A 127 -11.14 14.46 0.11
CA TYR A 127 -12.59 14.35 0.03
C TYR A 127 -13.22 14.94 1.28
N ASN A 128 -14.34 15.65 1.10
CA ASN A 128 -15.15 16.10 2.22
C ASN A 128 -15.84 14.88 2.84
N ARG A 129 -15.74 14.76 4.16
CA ARG A 129 -16.55 13.84 4.95
C ARG A 129 -17.78 14.55 5.46
#